data_AF-A0A914XD05-F1
#
_entry.id   AF-A0A914XD05-F1
#
_cell.length_a   1.000
_cell.length_b   1.000
_cell.length_c   1.000
_cell.angle_alpha   90.00
_cell.angle_beta   90.00
_cell.angle_gamma   90.00
#
_symmetry.space_group_name_H-M   'P 1'
#
loop_
_entity.id
_entity.type
_entity.pdbx_description
1 polymer ?
#
loop_
_entity_poly.entity_id
_entity_poly.type
_entity_poly.pdbx_seq_one_letter_code
_entity_poly.pdbx_strand_id
1 'polypeptide(L)'
;MLIAMLLYFQRVCKMFLVSSYLGPKVIMIKKMAADLSLFLLMFMVFFLSYTVSVQSLMHPNRPLYWGIFWDLFQEGIWQTFGELNDESMEGTVDNCNGTMLLFPPEGSWDCFMRVYPIPLFLAVYLFFGSILLINMLIAAFAYIFDNVQAHSKEIWRYQMYFLFSEFEDKPLLPPPFILISHVWLLIKYVCCKSKGKCLILYVH
;
A
#
# COMPACT_ATOMS: atom_id res chain seq x y z
N MET A 1 -15.85 14.14 5.86
CA MET A 1 -15.90 14.18 4.38
C MET A 1 -14.92 13.19 3.75
N LEU A 2 -13.62 13.26 4.07
CA LEU A 2 -12.61 12.31 3.55
C LEU A 2 -12.93 10.85 3.85
N ILE A 3 -13.34 10.53 5.08
CA ILE A 3 -13.74 9.16 5.46
C ILE A 3 -14.93 8.66 4.64
N ALA A 4 -15.92 9.52 4.36
CA ALA A 4 -17.06 9.16 3.51
C ALA A 4 -16.64 8.90 2.06
N MET A 5 -15.71 9.69 1.52
CA MET A 5 -15.12 9.45 0.19
C MET A 5 -14.34 8.14 0.14
N LEU A 6 -13.55 7.82 1.18
CA LEU A 6 -12.81 6.55 1.28
C LEU A 6 -13.77 5.35 1.31
N LEU A 7 -14.85 5.43 2.08
CA LEU A 7 -15.87 4.37 2.15
C LEU A 7 -16.58 4.19 0.80
N TYR A 8 -16.84 5.27 0.08
CA TYR A 8 -17.41 5.21 -1.27
C TYR A 8 -16.43 4.55 -2.26
N PHE A 9 -15.15 4.94 -2.22
CA PHE A 9 -14.11 4.35 -3.05
C PHE A 9 -13.96 2.84 -2.79
N GLN A 10 -13.97 2.40 -1.53
CA GLN A 10 -13.97 0.97 -1.18
C GLN A 10 -15.16 0.21 -1.79
N ARG A 11 -16.36 0.82 -1.85
CA ARG A 11 -17.53 0.21 -2.50
C ARG A 11 -17.36 0.12 -4.01
N VAL A 12 -16.79 1.14 -4.64
CA VAL A 12 -16.49 1.13 -6.07
C VAL A 12 -15.46 0.05 -6.41
N CYS A 13 -14.40 -0.11 -5.61
CA CYS A 13 -13.45 -1.23 -5.76
C CYS A 13 -14.14 -2.60 -5.68
N LYS A 14 -15.11 -2.78 -4.77
CA LYS A 14 -15.91 -4.02 -4.68
C LYS A 14 -16.75 -4.28 -5.93
N MET A 15 -17.24 -3.25 -6.62
CA MET A 15 -17.93 -3.42 -7.90
C MET A 15 -16.97 -3.84 -9.02
N PHE A 16 -15.75 -3.28 -9.05
CA PHE A 16 -14.72 -3.71 -10.01
C PHE A 16 -14.25 -5.15 -9.81
N LEU A 17 -14.30 -5.68 -8.59
CA LEU A 17 -14.03 -7.08 -8.29
C LEU A 17 -15.01 -8.06 -8.95
N VAL A 18 -16.25 -7.64 -9.22
CA VAL A 18 -17.28 -8.44 -9.90
C VAL A 18 -17.06 -8.46 -11.42
N SER A 19 -16.32 -7.50 -11.97
CA SER A 19 -16.04 -7.46 -13.40
C SER A 19 -15.19 -8.67 -13.82
N SER A 20 -15.61 -9.34 -14.90
CA SER A 20 -14.92 -10.53 -15.43
C SER A 20 -13.48 -10.29 -15.88
N TYR A 21 -13.11 -9.02 -16.10
CA TYR A 21 -11.76 -8.65 -16.52
C TYR A 21 -10.86 -8.21 -15.35
N LEU A 22 -11.41 -7.50 -14.36
CA LEU A 22 -10.64 -6.97 -13.22
C LEU A 22 -10.62 -7.90 -12.01
N GLY A 23 -11.68 -8.68 -11.79
CA GLY A 23 -11.80 -9.62 -10.67
C GLY A 23 -10.61 -10.57 -10.50
N PRO A 24 -10.22 -11.35 -11.52
CA PRO A 24 -9.11 -12.29 -11.40
C PRO A 24 -7.79 -11.59 -11.07
N LYS A 25 -7.56 -10.39 -11.65
CA LYS A 25 -6.34 -9.61 -11.42
C LYS A 25 -6.24 -9.09 -9.98
N VAL A 26 -7.36 -8.70 -9.36
CA VAL A 26 -7.36 -8.20 -7.97
C VAL A 26 -7.16 -9.33 -6.96
N ILE A 27 -7.80 -10.48 -7.16
CA ILE A 27 -7.61 -11.67 -6.30
C ILE A 27 -6.15 -12.12 -6.33
N MET A 28 -5.59 -12.11 -7.54
CA MET A 28 -4.20 -12.40 -7.82
C MET A 28 -3.26 -11.45 -7.05
N ILE A 29 -3.43 -10.13 -7.18
CA ILE A 29 -2.66 -9.12 -6.43
C ILE A 29 -2.76 -9.33 -4.92
N LYS A 30 -3.96 -9.62 -4.39
CA LYS A 30 -4.15 -9.85 -2.95
C LYS A 30 -3.37 -11.07 -2.44
N LYS A 31 -3.34 -12.15 -3.22
CA LYS A 31 -2.59 -13.37 -2.87
C LYS A 31 -1.09 -13.12 -2.92
N MET A 32 -0.62 -12.45 -3.97
CA MET A 32 0.79 -12.08 -4.13
C MET A 32 1.27 -11.13 -3.03
N ALA A 33 0.43 -10.17 -2.61
CA ALA A 33 0.78 -9.20 -1.58
C ALA A 33 1.12 -9.85 -0.23
N ALA A 34 0.51 -10.99 0.11
CA ALA A 34 0.84 -11.73 1.33
C ALA A 34 2.25 -12.35 1.24
N ASP A 35 2.60 -12.96 0.13
CA ASP A 35 3.93 -13.57 -0.09
C ASP A 35 5.02 -12.48 -0.17
N LEU A 36 4.70 -11.33 -0.76
CA LEU A 36 5.59 -10.16 -0.85
C LEU A 36 5.74 -9.40 0.47
N SER A 37 4.82 -9.58 1.42
CA SER A 37 4.90 -8.90 2.72
C SER A 37 6.15 -9.28 3.53
N LEU A 38 6.62 -10.53 3.41
CA LEU A 38 7.84 -11.00 4.07
C LEU A 38 9.09 -10.33 3.49
N PHE A 39 9.14 -10.19 2.17
CA PHE A 39 10.23 -9.46 1.51
C PHE A 39 10.20 -7.98 1.90
N LEU A 40 9.01 -7.36 1.92
CA LEU A 40 8.84 -5.97 2.33
C LEU A 40 9.26 -5.75 3.79
N LEU A 41 9.00 -6.73 4.68
CA LEU A 41 9.47 -6.68 6.06
C LEU A 41 11.00 -6.69 6.13
N MET A 42 11.67 -7.53 5.34
CA MET A 42 13.14 -7.51 5.24
C MET A 42 13.65 -6.15 4.75
N PHE A 43 13.02 -5.59 3.71
CA PHE A 43 13.34 -4.24 3.23
C PHE A 43 13.18 -3.18 4.31
N MET A 44 12.07 -3.22 5.08
CA MET A 44 11.81 -2.27 6.17
C MET A 44 12.90 -2.32 7.26
N VAL A 45 13.45 -3.49 7.57
CA VAL A 45 14.55 -3.62 8.54
C VAL A 45 15.81 -2.91 8.04
N PHE A 46 16.20 -3.12 6.79
CA PHE A 46 17.34 -2.43 6.19
C PHE A 46 17.12 -0.92 6.10
N PHE A 47 15.91 -0.52 5.68
CA PHE A 47 15.51 0.88 5.56
C PHE A 47 15.59 1.62 6.90
N LEU A 48 14.96 1.08 7.95
CA LEU A 48 14.94 1.71 9.27
C LEU A 48 16.35 1.83 9.87
N SER A 49 17.19 0.81 9.69
CA SER A 49 18.59 0.84 10.17
C SER A 49 19.37 2.01 9.57
N TYR A 50 19.21 2.23 8.27
CA TYR A 50 19.85 3.36 7.57
C TYR A 50 19.28 4.69 8.01
N THR A 51 17.95 4.84 7.99
CA THR A 51 17.29 6.11 8.30
C THR A 51 17.64 6.59 9.71
N VAL A 52 17.66 5.68 10.69
CA VAL A 52 18.07 6.01 12.07
C VAL A 52 19.54 6.40 12.14
N SER A 53 20.42 5.67 11.44
CA SER A 53 21.86 5.95 11.43
C SER A 53 22.17 7.32 10.83
N VAL A 54 21.59 7.64 9.67
CA VAL A 54 21.79 8.94 9.01
C VAL A 54 21.18 10.06 9.83
N GLN A 55 19.97 9.90 10.39
CA GLN A 55 19.39 10.93 11.24
C GLN A 55 20.28 11.28 12.43
N SER A 56 20.87 10.25 13.05
CA SER A 56 21.74 10.42 14.21
C SER A 56 23.00 11.24 13.90
N LEU A 57 23.50 11.14 12.66
CA LEU A 57 24.65 11.88 12.18
C LEU A 57 24.29 13.31 11.71
N MET A 58 23.11 13.48 11.11
CA MET A 58 22.69 14.77 10.53
C MET A 58 22.16 15.78 11.56
N HIS A 59 21.50 15.29 12.61
CA HIS A 59 20.88 16.13 13.63
C HIS A 59 21.32 15.69 15.03
N PRO A 60 22.59 15.96 15.40
CA PRO A 60 23.03 15.74 16.77
C PRO A 60 22.24 16.71 17.65
N ASN A 61 21.48 16.17 18.62
CA ASN A 61 20.72 16.93 19.62
C ASN A 61 19.31 17.44 19.24
N ARG A 62 18.56 16.70 18.39
CA ARG A 62 17.11 16.95 18.17
C ARG A 62 16.31 16.53 19.42
N PRO A 63 15.43 17.39 19.98
CA PRO A 63 14.60 17.04 21.14
C PRO A 63 13.56 15.97 20.77
N LEU A 64 13.23 15.06 21.70
CA LEU A 64 12.25 13.99 21.48
C LEU A 64 10.82 14.55 21.45
N TYR A 65 10.13 14.41 20.31
CA TYR A 65 8.70 14.67 20.15
C TYR A 65 8.04 13.56 19.32
N TRP A 66 6.71 13.45 19.44
CA TRP A 66 5.92 12.39 18.81
C TRP A 66 6.03 12.30 17.28
N GLY A 67 6.37 13.41 16.62
CA GLY A 67 6.49 13.49 15.16
C GLY A 67 7.81 12.97 14.59
N ILE A 68 8.83 12.67 15.42
CA ILE A 68 10.16 12.26 14.92
C ILE A 68 10.10 11.00 14.08
N PHE A 69 9.25 10.04 14.46
CA PHE A 69 9.09 8.83 13.67
C PHE A 69 8.62 9.11 12.25
N TRP A 70 7.68 10.06 12.10
CA TRP A 70 7.17 10.45 10.79
C TRP A 70 8.24 11.19 9.97
N ASP A 71 8.97 12.10 10.61
CA ASP A 71 10.03 12.87 9.96
C ASP A 71 11.17 11.96 9.48
N LEU A 72 11.59 11.00 10.32
CA LEU A 72 12.54 9.94 9.95
C LEU A 72 12.06 9.20 8.70
N PHE A 73 10.82 8.70 8.73
CA PHE A 73 10.28 7.88 7.65
C PHE A 73 10.18 8.67 6.34
N GLN A 74 9.74 9.92 6.41
CA GLN A 74 9.60 10.80 5.26
C GLN A 74 10.96 11.14 4.64
N GLU A 75 11.93 11.57 5.44
CA GLU A 75 13.28 11.89 4.96
C GLU A 75 13.97 10.65 4.35
N GLY A 76 13.87 9.49 5.02
CA GLY A 76 14.44 8.25 4.50
C GLY A 76 13.82 7.81 3.16
N ILE A 77 12.50 7.99 3.00
CA ILE A 77 11.80 7.66 1.76
C ILE A 77 12.26 8.58 0.63
N TRP A 78 12.28 9.89 0.86
CA TRP A 78 12.71 10.84 -0.17
C TRP A 78 14.15 10.61 -0.61
N GLN A 79 15.05 10.36 0.35
CA GLN A 79 16.43 9.99 0.06
C GLN A 79 16.51 8.69 -0.75
N THR A 80 15.72 7.66 -0.41
CA THR A 80 15.70 6.38 -1.15
C THR A 80 15.23 6.57 -2.60
N PHE A 81 14.31 7.51 -2.85
CA PHE A 81 13.87 7.87 -4.21
C PHE A 81 14.80 8.84 -4.94
N GLY A 82 15.90 9.27 -4.31
CA GLY A 82 16.90 10.14 -4.90
C GLY A 82 16.62 11.64 -4.72
N GLU A 83 15.62 12.00 -3.91
CA GLU A 83 15.37 13.38 -3.53
C GLU A 83 16.20 13.69 -2.28
N LEU A 84 17.34 14.34 -2.50
CA LEU A 84 18.27 14.77 -1.47
C LEU A 84 18.03 16.25 -1.20
N ASN A 85 17.75 16.61 0.05
CA ASN A 85 17.72 18.02 0.45
C ASN A 85 19.17 18.53 0.53
N ASP A 86 19.64 19.14 -0.55
CA ASP A 86 21.00 19.68 -0.67
C ASP A 86 21.35 20.63 0.48
N GLU A 87 20.41 21.48 0.93
CA GLU A 87 20.61 22.42 2.06
C GLU A 87 20.91 21.72 3.40
N SER A 88 20.45 20.48 3.56
CA SER A 88 20.71 19.68 4.75
C SER A 88 22.00 18.86 4.64
N MET A 89 22.50 18.58 3.45
CA MET A 89 23.70 17.73 3.20
C MET A 89 24.94 18.58 2.93
N GLU A 90 24.81 19.60 2.09
CA GLU A 90 25.79 20.68 1.98
C GLU A 90 25.68 21.53 3.25
N GLY A 91 26.58 21.26 4.18
CA GLY A 91 26.98 22.29 5.09
C GLY A 91 27.65 23.41 4.31
N THR A 92 26.88 24.36 3.79
CA THR A 92 27.31 25.76 3.94
C THR A 92 27.20 26.07 5.43
N VAL A 93 28.09 25.43 6.20
CA VAL A 93 28.34 25.82 7.56
C VAL A 93 28.98 27.18 7.41
N ASP A 94 28.26 28.24 7.74
CA ASP A 94 28.71 29.64 7.72
C ASP A 94 29.99 29.90 8.56
N ASN A 95 30.64 28.85 9.08
CA ASN A 95 31.88 28.88 9.86
C ASN A 95 32.86 27.72 9.55
N CYS A 96 32.60 26.85 8.57
CA CYS A 96 33.62 25.89 8.11
C CYS A 96 34.47 26.55 7.03
N ASN A 97 35.47 27.31 7.49
CA ASN A 97 36.49 27.82 6.60
C ASN A 97 37.13 26.62 5.89
N GLY A 98 37.11 26.61 4.55
CA GLY A 98 37.37 25.45 3.68
C GLY A 98 38.78 24.87 3.72
N THR A 99 39.43 24.81 4.88
CA THR A 99 40.66 24.06 5.08
C THR A 99 40.31 22.59 5.20
N MET A 100 40.42 21.92 4.04
CA MET A 100 40.58 20.47 3.89
C MET A 100 41.66 19.97 4.85
N LEU A 101 41.29 19.57 6.06
CA LEU A 101 42.18 18.81 6.93
C LEU A 101 41.52 17.47 7.22
N LEU A 102 42.24 16.39 6.88
CA LEU A 102 41.89 15.01 7.23
C LEU A 102 41.78 14.82 8.76
N PHE A 103 42.27 15.79 9.53
CA PHE A 103 42.10 15.93 10.96
C PHE A 103 41.52 17.32 11.29
N PRO A 104 40.23 17.42 11.63
CA PRO A 104 39.66 18.67 12.12
C PRO A 104 40.33 19.08 13.45
N PRO A 105 40.57 20.38 13.70
CA PRO A 105 40.92 20.86 15.03
C PRO A 105 39.83 20.49 16.06
N GLU A 106 40.21 20.36 17.33
CA GLU A 106 39.31 19.99 18.43
C GLU A 106 38.08 20.91 18.45
N GLY A 107 36.92 20.38 18.04
CA GLY A 107 35.64 21.11 18.00
C GLY A 107 34.94 21.17 16.63
N SER A 108 35.55 20.70 15.53
CA SER A 108 34.91 20.70 14.19
C SER A 108 34.63 19.31 13.61
N TRP A 109 34.49 18.29 14.46
CA TRP A 109 34.15 16.91 14.08
C TRP A 109 32.82 16.82 13.30
N ASP A 110 31.83 17.64 13.63
CA ASP A 110 30.53 17.68 12.94
C ASP A 110 30.68 18.06 11.46
N CYS A 111 31.61 18.98 11.16
CA CYS A 111 31.86 19.44 9.79
C CYS A 111 32.60 18.37 8.97
N PHE A 112 33.59 17.72 9.58
CA PHE A 112 34.29 16.60 8.95
C PHE A 112 33.31 15.47 8.62
N MET A 113 32.41 15.13 9.55
CA MET A 113 31.41 14.07 9.35
C MET A 113 30.42 14.40 8.22
N ARG A 114 30.00 15.66 8.10
CA ARG A 114 29.04 16.11 7.07
C ARG A 114 29.61 16.13 5.67
N VAL A 115 30.89 16.45 5.50
CA VAL A 115 31.52 16.63 4.18
C VAL A 115 32.03 15.31 3.58
N TYR A 116 32.48 14.34 4.39
CA TYR A 116 33.17 13.15 3.87
C TYR A 116 32.44 11.83 4.15
N PRO A 117 32.29 11.36 5.41
CA PRO A 117 31.69 10.06 5.66
C PRO A 117 30.18 10.04 5.38
N ILE A 118 29.43 11.09 5.71
CA ILE A 118 27.97 11.14 5.44
C ILE A 118 27.64 10.93 3.95
N PRO A 119 28.19 11.71 3.00
CA PRO A 119 27.89 11.50 1.57
C PRO A 119 28.42 10.17 1.04
N LEU A 120 29.53 9.65 1.57
CA LEU A 120 30.03 8.32 1.21
C LEU A 120 29.08 7.21 1.68
N PHE A 121 28.61 7.26 2.94
CA PHE A 121 27.63 6.30 3.47
C PHE A 121 26.29 6.40 2.74
N LEU A 122 25.84 7.62 2.42
CA LEU A 122 24.67 7.86 1.58
C LEU A 122 24.83 7.20 0.20
N ALA A 123 25.96 7.40 -0.48
CA ALA A 123 26.20 6.81 -1.80
C ALA A 123 26.21 5.27 -1.78
N VAL A 124 26.90 4.67 -0.80
CA VAL A 124 26.91 3.21 -0.60
C VAL A 124 25.49 2.70 -0.32
N TYR A 125 24.73 3.40 0.51
CA TYR A 125 23.37 3.01 0.81
C TYR A 125 22.41 3.17 -0.37
N LEU A 126 22.49 4.24 -1.15
CA LEU A 126 21.68 4.38 -2.37
C LEU A 126 21.97 3.24 -3.36
N PHE A 127 23.22 2.77 -3.41
CA PHE A 127 23.58 1.59 -4.21
C PHE A 127 22.91 0.30 -3.67
N PHE A 128 23.02 0.00 -2.37
CA PHE A 128 22.43 -1.23 -1.82
C PHE A 128 20.91 -1.16 -1.66
N GLY A 129 20.38 -0.06 -1.14
CA GLY A 129 18.96 0.19 -0.90
C GLY A 129 18.19 0.43 -2.19
N SER A 130 18.52 1.51 -2.90
CA SER A 130 17.73 1.96 -4.05
C SER A 130 18.00 1.16 -5.31
N ILE A 131 19.25 0.74 -5.55
CA ILE A 131 19.59 -0.01 -6.78
C ILE A 131 19.46 -1.52 -6.57
N LEU A 132 19.99 -2.09 -5.48
CA LEU A 132 19.95 -3.55 -5.31
C LEU A 132 18.59 -4.03 -4.76
N LEU A 133 18.13 -3.49 -3.61
CA LEU A 133 16.92 -4.00 -2.95
C LEU A 133 15.64 -3.70 -3.73
N ILE A 134 15.48 -2.51 -4.32
CA ILE A 134 14.29 -2.21 -5.13
C ILE A 134 14.25 -3.06 -6.40
N ASN A 135 15.38 -3.27 -7.09
CA ASN A 135 15.41 -4.12 -8.28
C ASN A 135 15.11 -5.59 -7.96
N MET A 136 15.61 -6.08 -6.82
CA MET A 136 15.25 -7.41 -6.32
C MET A 136 13.77 -7.50 -5.91
N LEU A 137 13.21 -6.44 -5.30
CA LEU A 137 11.79 -6.37 -4.95
C LEU A 137 10.92 -6.45 -6.21
N ILE A 138 11.24 -5.66 -7.23
CA ILE A 138 10.53 -5.64 -8.51
C ILE A 138 10.64 -7.02 -9.18
N ALA A 139 11.81 -7.65 -9.18
CA ALA A 139 12.01 -8.99 -9.73
C ALA A 139 11.19 -10.05 -8.98
N ALA A 140 11.15 -9.97 -7.64
CA ALA A 140 10.33 -10.85 -6.81
C ALA A 140 8.82 -10.63 -7.09
N PHE A 141 8.38 -9.38 -7.21
CA PHE A 141 7.01 -9.05 -7.62
C PHE A 141 6.69 -9.67 -8.98
N ALA A 142 7.58 -9.54 -9.97
CA ALA A 142 7.37 -10.08 -11.31
C ALA A 142 7.33 -11.62 -11.31
N TYR A 143 8.21 -12.29 -10.56
CA TYR A 143 8.22 -13.74 -10.44
C TYR A 143 6.95 -14.28 -9.77
N ILE A 144 6.57 -13.67 -8.64
CA ILE A 144 5.34 -14.02 -7.92
C ILE A 144 4.12 -13.68 -8.79
N PHE A 145 4.19 -12.60 -9.57
CA PHE A 145 3.17 -12.20 -10.53
C PHE A 145 2.86 -13.31 -11.53
N ASP A 146 3.90 -13.81 -12.18
CA ASP A 146 3.76 -14.85 -13.21
C ASP A 146 3.26 -16.18 -12.61
N ASN A 147 3.82 -16.59 -11.47
CA ASN A 147 3.47 -17.83 -10.80
C ASN A 147 1.99 -17.84 -10.32
N VAL A 148 1.53 -16.75 -9.71
CA VAL A 148 0.15 -16.68 -9.21
C VAL A 148 -0.84 -16.38 -10.36
N GLN A 149 -0.42 -15.76 -11.46
CA GLN A 149 -1.24 -15.62 -12.68
C GLN A 149 -1.62 -16.97 -13.28
N ALA A 150 -0.72 -17.97 -13.24
CA ALA A 150 -0.99 -19.32 -13.74
C ALA A 150 -2.19 -19.99 -13.04
N HIS A 151 -2.38 -19.76 -11.74
CA HIS A 151 -3.43 -20.39 -10.94
C HIS A 151 -4.64 -19.48 -10.65
N SER A 152 -4.51 -18.17 -10.82
CA SER A 152 -5.57 -17.21 -10.42
C SER A 152 -6.81 -17.23 -11.30
N LYS A 153 -6.69 -17.62 -12.58
CA LYS A 153 -7.86 -17.76 -13.48
C LYS A 153 -8.83 -18.83 -13.00
N GLU A 154 -8.31 -19.93 -12.47
CA GLU A 154 -9.13 -21.04 -11.97
C GLU A 154 -9.83 -20.65 -10.66
N ILE A 155 -9.10 -20.05 -9.71
CA ILE A 155 -9.66 -19.55 -8.45
C ILE A 155 -10.74 -18.50 -8.71
N TRP A 156 -10.52 -17.58 -9.66
CA TRP A 156 -11.54 -16.60 -10.03
C TRP A 156 -12.79 -17.26 -10.61
N ARG A 157 -12.65 -18.28 -11.46
CA ARG A 157 -13.81 -19.03 -11.98
C ARG A 157 -14.62 -19.69 -10.87
N TYR A 158 -13.98 -20.29 -9.86
CA TYR A 158 -14.68 -20.84 -8.69
C TYR A 158 -15.40 -19.77 -7.87
N GLN A 159 -14.75 -18.64 -7.60
CA GLN A 159 -15.36 -17.52 -6.86
C GLN A 159 -16.51 -16.88 -7.62
N MET A 160 -16.39 -16.75 -8.93
CA MET A 160 -17.45 -16.21 -9.79
C MET A 160 -18.63 -17.17 -9.88
N TYR A 161 -18.37 -18.48 -9.92
CA TYR A 161 -19.42 -19.50 -9.87
C TYR A 161 -20.19 -19.45 -8.55
N PHE A 162 -19.50 -19.37 -7.41
CA PHE A 162 -20.15 -19.21 -6.10
C PHE A 162 -20.98 -17.92 -6.03
N LEU A 163 -20.43 -16.82 -6.54
CA LEU A 163 -21.13 -15.54 -6.60
C LEU A 163 -22.41 -15.66 -7.46
N PHE A 164 -22.32 -16.29 -8.63
CA PHE A 164 -23.46 -16.49 -9.52
C PHE A 164 -24.53 -17.39 -8.88
N SER A 165 -24.11 -18.49 -8.24
CA SER A 165 -25.01 -19.38 -7.50
C SER A 165 -25.78 -18.63 -6.40
N GLU A 166 -25.13 -17.71 -5.68
CA GLU A 166 -25.81 -16.93 -4.64
C GLU A 166 -26.67 -15.78 -5.19
N PHE A 167 -26.42 -15.33 -6.43
CA PHE A 167 -27.31 -14.39 -7.12
C PHE A 167 -28.55 -15.08 -7.72
N GLU A 168 -28.46 -16.37 -8.05
CA GLU A 168 -29.58 -17.14 -8.58
C GLU A 168 -30.69 -17.34 -7.53
N ASP A 169 -30.32 -17.46 -6.25
CA ASP A 169 -31.27 -17.56 -5.13
C ASP A 169 -31.88 -16.22 -4.68
N LYS A 170 -31.44 -15.09 -5.27
CA LYS A 170 -31.90 -13.74 -4.90
C LYS A 170 -32.75 -13.16 -6.04
N PRO A 171 -33.81 -12.39 -5.74
CA PRO A 171 -34.65 -11.78 -6.77
C PRO A 171 -33.80 -10.90 -7.70
N LEU A 172 -33.91 -11.13 -9.01
CA LEU A 172 -33.07 -10.61 -10.11
C LEU A 172 -32.90 -9.08 -10.21
N LEU A 173 -33.57 -8.27 -9.38
CA LEU A 173 -33.57 -6.82 -9.55
C LEU A 173 -32.45 -6.11 -8.77
N PRO A 174 -31.73 -5.16 -9.40
CA PRO A 174 -30.68 -4.39 -8.75
C PRO A 174 -31.24 -3.56 -7.58
N PRO A 175 -30.40 -3.16 -6.61
CA PRO A 175 -30.79 -2.47 -5.38
C PRO A 175 -31.80 -1.31 -5.50
N PRO A 176 -31.82 -0.46 -6.56
CA PRO A 176 -32.86 0.56 -6.70
C PRO A 176 -34.27 0.02 -7.01
N PHE A 177 -34.41 -1.18 -7.59
CA PHE A 177 -35.72 -1.75 -7.99
C PHE A 177 -36.25 -2.84 -7.03
N ILE A 178 -35.53 -3.14 -5.96
CA ILE A 178 -35.96 -4.07 -4.88
C ILE A 178 -37.25 -3.60 -4.20
N LEU A 179 -37.50 -2.28 -4.15
CA LEU A 179 -38.75 -1.74 -3.62
C LEU A 179 -39.96 -2.17 -4.45
N ILE A 180 -39.81 -2.22 -5.78
CA ILE A 180 -40.91 -2.61 -6.68
C ILE A 180 -41.22 -4.10 -6.54
N SER A 181 -40.20 -4.96 -6.42
CA SER A 181 -40.41 -6.39 -6.21
C SER A 181 -41.07 -6.69 -4.86
N HIS A 182 -40.65 -6.02 -3.77
CA HIS A 182 -41.30 -6.17 -2.45
C HIS A 182 -42.72 -5.63 -2.43
N VAL A 183 -43.00 -4.51 -3.10
CA VAL A 183 -44.35 -3.95 -3.23
C VAL A 183 -45.26 -4.91 -4.01
N TRP A 184 -44.76 -5.53 -5.09
CA TRP A 184 -45.53 -6.51 -5.87
C TRP A 184 -45.83 -7.79 -5.08
N LEU A 185 -44.87 -8.28 -4.29
CA LEU A 185 -45.04 -9.40 -3.35
C LEU A 185 -46.05 -9.08 -2.24
N LEU A 186 -46.02 -7.87 -1.68
CA LEU A 186 -46.99 -7.39 -0.69
C LEU A 186 -48.40 -7.33 -1.27
N ILE A 187 -48.56 -6.79 -2.49
CA ILE A 187 -49.84 -6.73 -3.19
C ILE A 187 -50.37 -8.15 -3.44
N LYS A 188 -49.52 -9.07 -3.91
CA LYS A 188 -49.89 -10.47 -4.16
C LYS A 188 -50.30 -11.18 -2.87
N TYR A 189 -49.59 -10.95 -1.76
CA TYR A 189 -49.93 -11.49 -0.44
C TYR A 189 -51.29 -10.99 0.07
N VAL A 190 -51.55 -9.68 -0.01
CA VAL A 190 -52.83 -9.08 0.41
C VAL A 190 -54.00 -9.59 -0.45
N CYS A 191 -53.79 -9.71 -1.76
CA CYS A 191 -54.80 -10.21 -2.69
C CYS A 191 -55.10 -11.71 -2.49
N CYS A 192 -54.08 -12.51 -2.14
CA CYS A 192 -54.22 -13.93 -1.78
C CYS A 192 -54.97 -14.12 -0.45
N LYS A 193 -54.67 -13.29 0.56
CA LYS A 193 -55.36 -13.29 1.86
C LYS A 193 -56.85 -12.98 1.74
N SER A 194 -57.23 -12.13 0.78
CA SER A 194 -58.63 -11.80 0.48
C SER A 194 -59.38 -12.92 -0.26
N LYS A 195 -58.68 -13.77 -1.04
CA LYS A 195 -59.29 -14.82 -1.87
C LYS A 195 -59.21 -16.25 -1.29
N GLY A 196 -58.65 -16.43 -0.10
CA GLY A 196 -58.65 -17.71 0.63
C GLY A 196 -57.88 -18.87 -0.04
N LYS A 197 -57.06 -18.62 -1.06
CA LYS A 197 -56.27 -19.63 -1.78
C LYS A 197 -54.79 -19.28 -1.76
N CYS A 198 -54.10 -19.61 -0.67
CA CYS A 198 -52.64 -19.57 -0.61
C CYS A 198 -52.09 -20.99 -0.76
N LEU A 199 -51.79 -21.41 -1.99
CA LEU A 199 -50.84 -22.48 -2.22
C LEU A 199 -49.93 -22.11 -3.38
N ILE A 200 -48.63 -22.22 -3.11
CA ILE A 200 -47.50 -22.34 -4.03
C ILE A 200 -47.12 -21.03 -4.73
N LEU A 201 -46.02 -20.43 -4.28
CA LEU A 201 -44.96 -19.88 -5.13
C LEU A 201 -43.76 -19.56 -4.22
N TYR A 202 -43.13 -20.64 -3.76
CA TYR A 202 -41.78 -20.66 -3.20
C TYR A 202 -41.01 -21.73 -4.00
N VAL A 203 -40.97 -21.57 -5.33
CA VAL A 203 -40.08 -22.37 -6.19
C VAL A 203 -39.63 -21.46 -7.34
N HIS A 204 -38.31 -21.38 -7.46
CA HIS A 204 -37.47 -20.51 -8.28
C HIS A 204 -37.34 -19.09 -7.72
#